data_AF-H9YU26-F1
#
_entry.id   AF-H9YU26-F1
#
_cell.length_a   1.000
_cell.length_b   1.000
_cell.length_c   1.000
_cell.angle_alpha   90.00
_cell.angle_beta   90.00
_cell.angle_gamma   90.00
#
_symmetry.space_group_name_H-M   'P 1'
#
loop_
_entity.id
_entity.type
_entity.pdbx_description
1 polymer ?
#
loop_
_entity_poly.entity_id
_entity_poly.type
_entity_poly.pdbx_seq_one_letter_code
_entity_poly.pdbx_strand_id
1 'polypeptide(L)'
;MFIVLGLCVLFMGVAGAVLLGGSATLSRCVCSNGSWASPYECGFIPSSPSFDSFSFSYFSLLVFFVGFDLEISLLLNMPEQDIQGGSFFSYFLFLLIVSLGFFVESVCGYIRWGY
;
A
#
# COMPACT_ATOMS: atom_id res chain seq x y z
N MET A 1 7.85 -18.72 24.88
CA MET A 1 7.57 -17.96 23.64
C MET A 1 6.30 -18.45 22.94
N PHE A 2 6.22 -19.72 22.54
CA PHE A 2 5.03 -20.28 21.87
C PHE A 2 3.71 -20.18 22.68
N ILE A 3 3.76 -20.37 24.00
CA ILE A 3 2.57 -20.26 24.88
C ILE A 3 2.06 -18.82 24.94
N VAL A 4 2.97 -17.85 25.07
CA VAL A 4 2.62 -16.41 25.10
C VAL A 4 2.01 -16.00 23.75
N LEU A 5 2.59 -16.48 22.64
CA LEU A 5 2.07 -16.23 21.30
C LEU A 5 0.68 -16.84 21.09
N GLY A 6 0.45 -18.07 21.59
CA GLY A 6 -0.86 -18.71 21.56
C GLY A 6 -1.92 -17.96 22.36
N LEU A 7 -1.55 -17.44 23.54
CA LEU A 7 -2.43 -16.59 24.36
C LEU A 7 -2.80 -15.27 23.67
N CYS A 8 -1.83 -14.62 23.03
CA CYS A 8 -2.09 -13.38 22.26
C CYS A 8 -3.05 -13.61 21.09
N VAL A 9 -2.89 -14.73 20.35
CA VAL A 9 -3.79 -15.08 19.24
C VAL A 9 -5.20 -15.36 19.75
N LEU A 10 -5.33 -16.10 20.86
CA LEU A 10 -6.63 -16.36 21.50
C LEU A 10 -7.32 -15.06 21.94
N PHE A 11 -6.57 -14.16 22.57
CA PHE A 11 -7.10 -12.88 23.02
C PHE A 11 -7.60 -12.01 21.85
N MET A 12 -6.82 -11.90 20.78
CA MET A 12 -7.21 -11.14 19.57
C MET A 12 -8.43 -11.76 18.89
N GLY A 13 -8.52 -13.09 18.83
CA GLY A 13 -9.68 -13.80 18.28
C GLY A 13 -10.95 -13.55 19.08
N VAL A 14 -10.88 -13.66 20.41
CA VAL A 14 -12.01 -13.38 21.31
C VAL A 14 -12.43 -11.92 21.22
N ALA A 15 -11.48 -10.98 21.22
CA ALA A 15 -11.77 -9.55 21.08
C ALA A 15 -12.47 -9.23 19.74
N GLY A 16 -11.99 -9.79 18.63
CA GLY A 16 -12.62 -9.62 17.32
C GLY A 16 -14.04 -10.18 17.26
N ALA A 17 -14.28 -11.36 17.83
CA ALA A 17 -15.61 -11.97 17.89
C ALA A 17 -16.60 -11.14 18.73
N VAL A 18 -16.15 -10.60 19.87
CA VAL A 18 -16.97 -9.72 20.73
C VAL A 18 -17.31 -8.42 20.01
N LEU A 19 -16.35 -7.79 19.32
CA LEU A 19 -16.59 -6.54 18.58
C LEU A 19 -17.56 -6.75 17.40
N LEU A 20 -17.38 -7.81 16.61
CA LEU A 20 -18.27 -8.12 15.49
C LEU A 20 -19.68 -8.48 15.97
N GLY A 21 -19.80 -9.35 16.97
CA GLY A 21 -21.10 -9.73 17.55
C GLY A 21 -21.80 -8.56 18.25
N GLY A 22 -21.05 -7.71 18.94
CA GLY A 22 -21.55 -6.48 19.56
C GLY A 22 -22.06 -5.49 18.52
N SER A 23 -21.33 -5.29 17.42
CA SER A 23 -21.77 -4.41 16.34
C SER A 23 -23.06 -4.88 15.65
N ALA A 24 -23.21 -6.19 15.46
CA ALA A 24 -24.40 -6.78 14.85
C ALA A 24 -25.65 -6.71 15.75
N THR A 25 -25.46 -6.70 17.07
CA THR A 25 -26.57 -6.68 18.05
C THR A 25 -26.96 -5.26 18.49
N LEU A 26 -26.00 -4.32 18.57
CA LEU A 26 -26.29 -2.91 18.87
C LEU A 26 -26.70 -2.10 17.64
N SER A 27 -26.30 -2.52 16.43
CA SER A 27 -26.72 -1.81 15.23
C SER A 27 -28.24 -1.96 15.06
N ARG A 28 -28.92 -0.81 14.93
CA ARG A 28 -30.31 -0.82 14.48
C ARG A 28 -30.29 -1.25 13.02
N CYS A 29 -30.83 -2.43 12.74
CA CYS A 29 -31.06 -2.87 11.37
C CYS A 29 -32.11 -1.95 10.76
N VAL A 30 -31.66 -0.88 10.11
CA VAL A 30 -32.52 -0.05 9.27
C VAL A 30 -32.66 -0.81 7.96
N CYS A 31 -33.87 -1.26 7.64
CA CYS A 31 -34.17 -1.76 6.30
C CYS A 31 -33.68 -0.68 5.32
N SER A 32 -32.72 -1.05 4.49
CA SER A 32 -32.08 -0.15 3.54
C SER A 32 -33.12 0.38 2.57
N ASN A 33 -33.77 1.49 2.91
CA ASN A 33 -34.54 2.27 1.96
C ASN A 33 -33.57 2.78 0.88
N GLY A 34 -34.02 2.87 -0.37
CA GLY A 34 -33.15 3.12 -1.53
C GLY A 34 -32.24 4.36 -1.42
N SER A 35 -32.59 5.35 -0.59
CA SER A 35 -31.78 6.54 -0.33
C SER A 35 -30.60 6.33 0.64
N TRP A 36 -30.65 5.30 1.49
CA TRP A 36 -29.54 4.95 2.39
C TRP A 36 -28.54 4.00 1.72
N ALA A 37 -28.97 3.30 0.66
CA ALA A 37 -28.10 2.45 -0.17
C ALA A 37 -27.68 3.09 -1.50
N SER A 38 -28.10 4.32 -1.80
CA SER A 38 -27.63 5.04 -2.98
C SER A 38 -26.19 5.55 -2.77
N PRO A 39 -25.37 5.64 -3.84
CA PRO A 39 -24.05 6.25 -3.76
C PRO A 39 -24.12 7.69 -3.26
N TYR A 40 -23.07 8.13 -2.56
CA TYR A 40 -23.00 9.49 -2.04
C TYR A 40 -22.68 10.47 -3.17
N GLU A 41 -23.71 11.13 -3.69
CA GLU A 41 -23.60 12.23 -4.65
C GLU A 41 -24.29 13.49 -4.11
N CYS A 42 -24.13 13.77 -2.81
CA CYS A 42 -24.74 14.95 -2.18
C CYS A 42 -26.28 15.05 -2.39
N GLY A 43 -26.98 13.92 -2.55
CA GLY A 43 -28.43 13.86 -2.79
C GLY A 43 -28.86 13.97 -4.25
N PHE A 44 -27.93 14.02 -5.19
CA PHE A 44 -28.22 13.93 -6.62
C PHE A 44 -28.43 12.49 -7.06
N ILE A 45 -29.15 12.31 -8.18
CA ILE A 45 -29.30 11.02 -8.84
C ILE A 45 -28.01 10.77 -9.63
N PRO A 46 -27.39 9.58 -9.53
CA PRO A 46 -26.20 9.24 -10.31
C PRO A 46 -26.50 9.38 -11.79
N SER A 47 -25.97 10.44 -12.40
CA SER A 47 -26.24 10.80 -13.80
C SER A 47 -25.29 10.12 -14.78
N SER A 48 -24.24 9.44 -14.29
CA SER A 48 -23.24 8.79 -15.13
C SER A 48 -22.69 7.53 -14.48
N PRO A 49 -22.36 6.49 -15.27
CA PRO A 49 -21.48 5.44 -14.78
C PRO A 49 -20.18 6.08 -14.29
N SER A 50 -19.69 5.65 -13.14
CA SER A 50 -18.35 5.99 -12.67
C SER A 50 -17.36 5.44 -13.68
N PHE A 51 -16.87 6.29 -14.59
CA PHE A 51 -15.71 5.94 -15.38
C PHE A 51 -14.55 5.82 -14.41
N ASP A 52 -14.02 4.60 -14.24
CA ASP A 52 -12.71 4.40 -13.64
C ASP A 52 -11.68 5.03 -14.57
N SER A 53 -11.54 6.34 -14.47
CA SER A 53 -10.44 7.11 -15.05
C SER A 53 -9.23 6.90 -14.16
N PHE A 54 -8.75 5.67 -14.11
CA PHE A 54 -7.49 5.38 -13.46
C PHE A 54 -6.39 6.07 -14.26
N SER A 55 -5.77 7.08 -13.66
CA SER A 55 -4.70 7.81 -14.32
C SER A 55 -3.47 6.91 -14.49
N PHE A 56 -2.76 7.10 -15.61
CA PHE A 56 -1.48 6.43 -15.85
C PHE A 56 -0.44 6.76 -14.76
N SER A 57 -0.60 7.88 -14.06
CA SER A 57 0.26 8.30 -12.96
C SER A 57 0.28 7.31 -11.79
N TYR A 58 -0.86 6.68 -11.46
CA TYR A 58 -0.89 5.67 -10.40
C TYR A 58 -0.16 4.38 -10.80
N PHE A 59 -0.24 4.00 -12.08
CA PHE A 59 0.51 2.86 -12.60
C PHE A 59 2.02 3.11 -12.54
N SER A 60 2.47 4.29 -12.96
CA SER A 60 3.88 4.69 -12.89
C SER A 60 4.42 4.68 -11.45
N LEU A 61 3.63 5.19 -10.48
CA LEU A 61 3.96 5.11 -9.05
C LEU A 61 4.14 3.68 -8.56
N LEU A 62 3.28 2.75 -8.98
CA LEU A 62 3.37 1.34 -8.57
C LEU A 62 4.65 0.68 -9.09
N VAL A 63 5.06 0.98 -10.33
CA VAL A 63 6.32 0.46 -10.89
C VAL A 63 7.54 0.98 -10.12
N PHE A 64 7.58 2.27 -9.77
CA PHE A 64 8.67 2.80 -8.93
C PHE A 64 8.67 2.20 -7.54
N PHE A 65 7.49 2.04 -6.93
CA PHE A 65 7.38 1.42 -5.62
C PHE A 65 8.00 0.03 -5.60
N VAL A 66 7.67 -0.82 -6.58
CA VAL A 66 8.26 -2.17 -6.70
C VAL A 66 9.77 -2.10 -6.93
N GLY A 67 10.26 -1.18 -7.76
CA GLY A 67 11.69 -1.01 -8.02
C GLY A 67 12.49 -0.60 -6.78
N PHE A 68 12.03 0.42 -6.06
CA PHE A 68 12.67 0.91 -4.84
C PHE A 68 12.56 -0.07 -3.67
N ASP A 69 11.47 -0.85 -3.58
CA ASP A 69 11.32 -1.89 -2.55
C ASP A 69 12.33 -3.04 -2.76
N LEU A 70 12.59 -3.41 -4.03
CA LEU A 70 13.64 -4.37 -4.39
C LEU A 70 15.03 -3.80 -4.05
N GLU A 71 15.30 -2.54 -4.36
CA GLU A 71 16.55 -1.87 -4.01
C GLU A 71 16.83 -1.93 -2.50
N ILE A 72 15.85 -1.54 -1.67
CA ILE A 72 15.98 -1.55 -0.20
C ILE A 72 16.19 -2.98 0.31
N SER A 73 15.48 -3.96 -0.24
CA SER A 73 15.64 -5.37 0.13
C SER A 73 17.07 -5.88 -0.12
N LEU A 74 17.73 -5.43 -1.19
CA LEU A 74 19.12 -5.78 -1.48
C LEU A 74 20.10 -5.05 -0.55
N LEU A 75 19.85 -3.78 -0.23
CA LEU A 75 20.66 -3.00 0.72
C LEU A 75 20.59 -3.56 2.14
N LEU A 76 19.44 -4.09 2.55
CA LEU A 76 19.27 -4.68 3.89
C LEU A 76 20.18 -5.88 4.13
N ASN A 77 20.58 -6.59 3.06
CA ASN A 77 21.50 -7.74 3.14
C ASN A 77 22.98 -7.35 3.13
N MET A 78 23.31 -6.07 2.89
CA MET A 78 24.68 -5.57 2.88
C MET A 78 25.49 -5.86 4.17
N PRO A 79 24.97 -5.65 5.40
CA PRO A 79 25.76 -5.85 6.62
C PRO A 79 26.12 -7.32 6.90
N GLU A 80 25.38 -8.27 6.33
CA GLU A 80 25.67 -9.70 6.46
C GLU A 80 26.79 -10.17 5.51
N GLN A 81 27.18 -9.35 4.53
CA GLN A 81 28.27 -9.66 3.63
C GLN A 81 29.59 -9.12 4.15
N ASP A 82 30.64 -9.93 4.04
CA ASP A 82 32.00 -9.52 4.41
C ASP A 82 32.39 -8.26 3.63
N ILE A 83 32.83 -7.22 4.34
CA ILE A 83 33.18 -5.91 3.78
C ILE A 83 34.57 -6.02 3.14
N GLN A 84 34.68 -6.83 2.09
CA GLN A 84 35.78 -6.71 1.15
C GLN A 84 35.50 -5.51 0.25
N GLY A 85 36.51 -4.66 0.03
CA GLY A 85 36.34 -3.39 -0.70
C GLY A 85 35.69 -3.52 -2.08
N GLY A 86 35.81 -4.69 -2.73
CA GLY A 86 35.14 -4.97 -4.01
C GLY A 86 33.60 -5.03 -3.91
N SER A 87 33.06 -5.59 -2.82
CA SER A 87 31.61 -5.69 -2.60
C SER A 87 30.98 -4.30 -2.37
N PHE A 88 31.63 -3.46 -1.57
CA PHE A 88 31.17 -2.09 -1.33
C PHE A 88 31.09 -1.26 -2.62
N PHE A 89 32.08 -1.39 -3.51
CA PHE A 89 32.07 -0.69 -4.79
C PHE A 89 30.92 -1.12 -5.69
N SER A 90 30.58 -2.42 -5.72
CA SER A 90 29.42 -2.90 -6.49
C SER A 90 28.09 -2.35 -5.98
N TYR A 91 27.89 -2.27 -4.66
CA TYR A 91 26.68 -1.67 -4.09
C TYR A 91 26.58 -0.17 -4.38
N PHE A 92 27.70 0.56 -4.29
CA PHE A 92 27.74 1.97 -4.63
C PHE A 92 27.40 2.23 -6.11
N LEU A 93 27.97 1.42 -7.01
CA LEU A 93 27.71 1.53 -8.45
C LEU A 93 26.24 1.17 -8.78
N PHE A 94 25.67 0.17 -8.10
CA PHE A 94 24.27 -0.19 -8.21
C PHE A 94 23.34 0.98 -7.81
N LEU A 95 23.59 1.60 -6.64
CA LEU A 95 22.84 2.77 -6.18
C LEU A 95 22.92 3.94 -7.18
N LEU A 96 24.10 4.16 -7.77
CA LEU A 96 24.31 5.23 -8.74
C LEU A 96 23.48 4.99 -10.01
N ILE A 97 23.43 3.75 -10.51
CA ILE A 97 22.62 3.40 -11.70
C ILE A 97 21.13 3.61 -11.43
N VAL A 98 20.63 3.12 -10.29
CA VAL A 98 19.19 3.23 -9.97
C VAL A 98 18.79 4.68 -9.73
N SER A 99 19.60 5.45 -8.99
CA SER A 99 19.35 6.88 -8.76
C SER A 99 19.37 7.71 -10.04
N LEU A 100 20.28 7.42 -10.99
CA LEU A 100 20.27 8.04 -12.31
C LEU A 100 19.01 7.69 -13.11
N GLY A 101 18.59 6.42 -13.10
CA GLY A 101 17.36 5.99 -13.76
C GLY A 101 16.14 6.74 -13.25
N PHE A 102 16.01 6.86 -11.93
CA PHE A 102 14.95 7.63 -11.30
C PHE A 102 15.00 9.12 -11.66
N PHE A 103 16.20 9.71 -11.70
CA PHE A 103 16.37 11.11 -12.03
C PHE A 103 15.94 11.42 -13.47
N VAL A 104 16.34 10.58 -14.44
CA VAL A 104 15.92 10.71 -15.85
C VAL A 104 14.40 10.68 -15.95
N GLU A 105 13.77 9.72 -15.30
CA GLU A 105 12.33 9.51 -15.36
C GLU A 105 11.53 10.65 -14.68
N SER A 106 12.09 11.20 -13.60
CA SER A 106 11.56 12.39 -12.92
C SER A 106 11.61 13.63 -13.81
N VAL A 107 12.70 13.83 -14.55
CA VAL A 107 12.86 14.96 -15.48
C VAL A 107 11.97 14.78 -16.72
N CYS A 108 11.81 13.56 -17.23
CA CYS A 108 10.89 13.24 -18.33
C CYS A 108 9.42 13.49 -17.97
N GLY A 109 9.10 13.59 -16.68
CA GLY A 109 7.79 14.06 -16.21
C GLY A 109 6.73 12.98 -16.11
N TYR A 110 7.11 11.70 -16.13
CA TYR A 110 6.19 10.57 -15.89
C TYR A 110 5.63 10.56 -14.46
N ILE A 111 6.31 11.24 -13.53
CA ILE A 111 5.90 11.43 -12.12
C ILE A 111 5.08 12.72 -11.94
N ARG A 112 4.77 13.47 -13.00
CA ARG A 112 3.99 14.70 -12.85
C ARG A 112 2.56 14.37 -12.42
N TRP A 113 2.21 14.87 -11.23
CA TRP A 113 0.82 15.05 -10.83
C TRP A 113 0.31 16.34 -11.47
N GLY A 114 -0.45 16.18 -12.54
CA GLY A 114 -1.32 17.22 -13.09
C GLY A 114 -2.77 16.85 -12.75
N TYR A 115 -3.50 17.82 -12.21
CA TYR A 115 -4.97 17.76 -12.19
C TYR A 115 -5.50 17.73 -13.63
#